data_AF-A0A7X8VMI7-F1
#
_entry.id   AF-A0A7X8VMI7-F1
#
_cell.length_a   1.000
_cell.length_b   1.000
_cell.length_c   1.000
_cell.angle_alpha   90.00
_cell.angle_beta   90.00
_cell.angle_gamma   90.00
#
_symmetry.space_group_name_H-M   'P 1'
#
loop_
_entity.id
_entity.type
_entity.pdbx_description
1 polymer ?
#
loop_
_entity_poly.entity_id
_entity_poly.type
_entity_poly.pdbx_seq_one_letter_code
_entity_poly.pdbx_strand_id
1 'polypeptide(L)'
;MKIDELIALAAEQPTRISRRSGVSRSTLKRVKDGTSEPTLSTLREVALALGLDITVHAGAASDPYAAAAARTLIDDSVPENPH
;
A
#
# COMPACT_ATOMS: atom_id res chain seq x y z
N MET A 1 9.75 7.65 4.08
CA MET A 1 9.66 7.44 2.62
C MET A 1 8.34 6.76 2.32
N LYS A 2 7.57 7.26 1.35
CA LYS A 2 6.32 6.66 0.87
C LYS A 2 6.61 5.56 -0.17
N ILE A 3 5.62 4.72 -0.46
CA ILE A 3 5.74 3.68 -1.50
C ILE A 3 6.06 4.31 -2.87
N ASP A 4 5.37 5.38 -3.23
CA ASP A 4 5.59 6.06 -4.53
C ASP A 4 7.01 6.61 -4.67
N GLU A 5 7.59 7.11 -3.58
CA GLU A 5 8.97 7.62 -3.55
C GLU A 5 9.99 6.48 -3.74
N LEU A 6 9.76 5.33 -3.09
CA LEU A 6 10.60 4.14 -3.27
C LEU A 6 10.57 3.65 -4.73
N ILE A 7 9.38 3.61 -5.33
CA ILE A 7 9.20 3.17 -6.72
C ILE A 7 9.79 4.18 -7.71
N ALA A 8 9.66 5.48 -7.45
CA ALA A 8 10.29 6.52 -8.26
C ALA A 8 11.82 6.37 -8.26
N LEU A 9 12.43 6.19 -7.09
CA LEU A 9 13.87 5.95 -6.94
C LEU A 9 14.31 4.68 -7.68
N ALA A 10 13.53 3.60 -7.59
CA ALA A 10 13.79 2.37 -8.33
C ALA A 10 13.73 2.57 -9.85
N ALA A 11 12.83 3.43 -10.32
CA ALA A 11 12.61 3.71 -11.74
C ALA A 11 13.69 4.59 -12.39
N GLU A 12 14.58 5.23 -11.62
CA GLU A 12 15.74 5.94 -12.14
C GLU A 12 16.75 4.99 -12.79
N GLN A 13 16.85 3.74 -12.30
CA GLN A 13 17.79 2.74 -12.78
C GLN A 13 17.11 1.39 -13.03
N PRO A 14 16.12 1.34 -13.96
CA PRO A 14 15.17 0.23 -14.06
C PRO A 14 15.86 -1.09 -14.45
N THR A 15 16.91 -1.03 -15.29
CA THR A 15 17.69 -2.22 -15.65
C THR A 15 18.48 -2.77 -14.47
N ARG A 16 19.08 -1.89 -13.66
CA ARG A 16 19.90 -2.30 -12.51
C ARG A 16 19.02 -2.88 -11.40
N ILE A 17 17.90 -2.22 -11.11
CA ILE A 17 16.95 -2.71 -10.11
C ILE A 17 16.33 -4.02 -10.56
N SER A 18 15.87 -4.12 -11.81
CA SER A 18 15.24 -5.35 -12.29
C SER A 18 16.15 -6.58 -12.17
N ARG A 19 17.45 -6.42 -12.45
CA ARG A 19 18.45 -7.49 -12.28
C ARG A 19 18.70 -7.86 -10.82
N ARG A 20 18.63 -6.89 -9.91
CA ARG A 20 18.96 -7.09 -8.48
C ARG A 20 17.78 -7.56 -7.64
N SER A 21 16.57 -7.10 -7.95
CA SER A 21 15.34 -7.45 -7.21
C SER A 21 14.58 -8.63 -7.81
N GLY A 22 14.95 -9.09 -9.01
CA GLY A 22 14.17 -10.09 -9.76
C GLY A 22 12.81 -9.58 -10.28
N VAL A 23 12.45 -8.33 -9.99
CA VAL A 23 11.22 -7.69 -10.48
C VAL A 23 11.43 -7.25 -11.92
N SER A 24 10.55 -7.65 -12.84
CA SER A 24 10.71 -7.28 -14.24
C SER A 24 10.54 -5.76 -14.46
N ARG A 25 11.26 -5.21 -15.46
CA ARG A 25 11.11 -3.79 -15.86
C ARG A 25 9.67 -3.42 -16.20
N SER A 26 8.90 -4.34 -16.81
CA SER A 26 7.50 -4.10 -17.12
C SER A 26 6.65 -3.97 -15.85
N THR A 27 6.95 -4.76 -14.81
CA THR A 27 6.27 -4.65 -13.51
C THR A 27 6.63 -3.35 -12.81
N LEU A 28 7.91 -2.95 -12.76
CA LEU A 28 8.33 -1.66 -12.21
C LEU A 28 7.63 -0.49 -12.91
N LYS A 29 7.51 -0.54 -14.24
CA LYS A 29 6.77 0.47 -15.02
C LYS A 29 5.29 0.49 -14.65
N ARG A 30 4.61 -0.66 -14.59
CA ARG A 30 3.18 -0.71 -14.25
C ARG A 30 2.90 -0.17 -12.85
N VAL A 31 3.76 -0.49 -11.88
CA VAL A 31 3.65 0.02 -10.51
C VAL A 31 3.86 1.52 -10.46
N LYS A 32 4.90 2.04 -11.15
CA LYS A 32 5.13 3.49 -11.27
C LYS A 32 3.96 4.23 -11.89
N ASP A 33 3.37 3.65 -12.94
CA ASP A 33 2.25 4.25 -13.68
C ASP A 33 0.91 4.08 -12.94
N GLY A 34 0.87 3.47 -11.75
CA GLY A 34 -0.35 3.24 -10.96
C GLY A 34 -1.30 2.19 -11.56
N THR A 35 -0.82 1.41 -12.54
CA THR A 35 -1.62 0.39 -13.24
C THR A 35 -1.57 -0.99 -12.59
N SER A 36 -0.74 -1.15 -11.56
CA SER A 36 -0.61 -2.39 -10.79
C SER A 36 -0.17 -2.08 -9.38
N GLU A 37 -0.86 -2.64 -8.40
CA GLU A 37 -0.44 -2.58 -7.00
C GLU A 37 0.70 -3.58 -6.74
N PRO A 38 1.81 -3.18 -6.10
CA PRO A 38 2.90 -4.08 -5.75
C PRO A 38 2.56 -4.88 -4.50
N THR A 39 3.03 -6.13 -4.42
CA THR A 39 2.97 -6.90 -3.18
C THR A 39 4.00 -6.39 -2.17
N LEU A 40 3.80 -6.67 -0.87
CA LEU A 40 4.82 -6.38 0.16
C LEU A 40 6.17 -7.06 -0.14
N SER A 41 6.15 -8.27 -0.70
CA SER A 41 7.36 -8.95 -1.15
C SER A 41 8.05 -8.19 -2.28
N THR A 42 7.30 -7.71 -3.27
CA THR A 42 7.85 -6.89 -4.37
C THR A 42 8.49 -5.61 -3.83
N LEU A 43 7.83 -4.92 -2.90
CA LEU A 43 8.38 -3.72 -2.26
C LEU A 43 9.68 -4.02 -1.52
N ARG A 44 9.73 -5.13 -0.78
CA ARG A 44 10.94 -5.57 -0.07
C ARG A 44 12.10 -5.83 -1.02
N GLU A 45 11.89 -6.60 -2.09
CA GLU A 45 12.94 -6.91 -3.07
C GLU A 45 13.49 -5.64 -3.75
N VAL A 46 12.61 -4.69 -4.06
CA VAL A 46 13.02 -3.40 -4.64
C VAL A 46 13.84 -2.58 -3.65
N ALA A 47 13.42 -2.51 -2.38
CA ALA A 47 14.19 -1.81 -1.34
C ALA A 47 15.57 -2.44 -1.12
N LEU A 48 15.67 -3.77 -1.04
CA LEU A 48 16.95 -4.46 -0.91
C LEU A 48 17.87 -4.20 -2.12
N ALA A 49 17.31 -4.14 -3.33
CA ALA A 49 18.06 -3.75 -4.53
C ALA A 49 18.58 -2.30 -4.51
N LEU A 50 17.96 -1.43 -3.71
CA LEU A 50 18.38 -0.07 -3.42
C LEU A 50 19.31 0.04 -2.20
N GLY A 51 19.53 -1.05 -1.46
CA GLY A 51 20.32 -1.04 -0.22
C GLY A 51 19.54 -0.53 1.00
N LEU A 52 18.21 -0.61 0.95
CA LEU A 52 17.29 -0.19 2.00
C LEU A 52 16.59 -1.42 2.59
N ASP A 53 16.10 -1.29 3.82
CA ASP A 53 15.19 -2.26 4.44
C ASP A 53 13.83 -1.61 4.70
N ILE A 54 12.78 -2.43 4.76
CA ILE A 54 11.40 -1.99 5.00
C ILE A 54 10.87 -2.66 6.27
N THR A 55 10.39 -1.84 7.20
CA THR A 55 9.56 -2.30 8.31
C THR A 55 8.11 -1.89 8.05
N VAL A 56 7.18 -2.84 8.16
CA VAL A 56 5.75 -2.61 7.95
C VAL A 56 5.04 -2.73 9.29
N HIS A 57 4.19 -1.75 9.60
CA HIS A 57 3.34 -1.77 10.78
C HIS A 57 1.88 -1.78 10.36
N ALA A 58 1.10 -2.69 10.94
CA ALA A 58 -0.35 -2.65 10.81
C ALA A 58 -0.92 -1.62 11.79
N GLY A 59 -1.84 -0.79 11.32
CA GLY A 59 -2.61 0.15 12.13
C GLY A 59 -4.11 -0.16 12.06
N ALA A 60 -4.90 0.45 12.94
CA ALA A 60 -6.34 0.36 12.85
C ALA A 60 -6.82 0.94 11.50
N ALA A 61 -7.53 0.13 10.72
CA ALA A 61 -8.05 0.53 9.41
C ALA A 61 -9.23 1.52 9.52
N SER A 62 -9.87 1.56 10.69
CA SER A 62 -10.97 2.47 11.00
C SER A 62 -11.03 2.70 12.52
N ASP A 63 -11.87 3.63 12.94
CA ASP A 63 -12.23 3.80 14.35
C ASP A 63 -12.77 2.45 14.90
N PRO A 64 -12.29 1.95 16.05
CA PRO A 64 -12.77 0.69 16.64
C PRO A 64 -14.28 0.69 16.91
N TYR A 65 -14.91 1.86 17.08
CA TYR A 65 -16.34 2.03 17.27
C TYR A 65 -17.11 2.20 15.95
N ALA A 66 -16.44 2.32 14.80
CA ALA A 66 -17.09 2.49 13.50
C ALA A 66 -18.08 1.35 13.20
N ALA A 67 -17.75 0.12 13.58
CA ALA A 67 -18.65 -1.01 13.43
C ALA A 67 -19.88 -0.92 14.34
N ALA A 68 -19.76 -0.34 15.54
CA ALA A 68 -20.90 -0.11 16.43
C ALA A 68 -21.80 1.00 15.87
N ALA A 69 -21.22 2.12 15.46
CA ALA A 69 -21.94 3.23 14.82
C ALA A 69 -22.67 2.77 13.55
N ALA A 70 -22.03 1.97 12.70
CA ALA A 70 -22.64 1.42 11.49
C ALA A 70 -23.87 0.55 11.81
N ARG A 71 -23.83 -0.26 12.88
CA ARG A 71 -24.99 -1.04 13.30
C ARG A 71 -26.14 -0.15 13.75
N THR A 72 -25.86 0.90 14.53
CA THR A 72 -26.87 1.90 14.93
C THR A 72 -27.51 2.58 13.73
N LEU A 73 -26.74 2.91 12.69
CA LEU A 73 -27.26 3.55 11.48
C LEU A 73 -28.06 2.60 10.56
N ILE A 74 -27.75 1.30 10.57
CA ILE A 74 -28.44 0.28 9.75
C ILE A 74 -29.70 -0.24 10.45
N ASP A 75 -29.77 -0.12 11.78
CA ASP A 75 -30.92 -0.56 12.55
C ASP A 75 -32.11 0.41 12.35
N ASP A 76 -33.10 -0.01 11.57
CA ASP A 76 -34.37 0.70 11.29
C ASP A 76 -35.16 1.07 12.57
N SER A 77 -34.74 0.58 13.74
CA SER A 77 -35.37 0.89 15.03
C SER A 77 -34.79 2.11 15.76
N VAL A 78 -33.79 2.80 15.19
CA VAL A 78 -33.31 4.09 15.72
C VAL A 78 -34.09 5.24 15.04
N PRO A 79 -35.01 5.93 15.74
CA PRO A 79 -35.70 7.07 15.16
C PRO A 79 -34.69 8.18 14.84
N GLU A 80 -34.86 8.86 13.69
CA GLU A 80 -33.97 9.95 13.24
C GLU A 80 -33.83 11.09 14.26
N ASN A 81 -34.68 11.15 15.29
CA ASN A 81 -34.65 12.18 16.32
C ASN A 81 -34.91 11.58 17.72
N PRO A 82 -33.87 11.27 18.52
CA PRO A 82 -34.04 10.85 19.90
C PRO A 82 -34.32 12.09 20.77
N HIS A 83 -35.56 12.25 21.22
CA HIS A 83 -35.97 13.25 22.21
C HIS A 83 -35.54 12.87 23.63
#